data_AF-A0A854E0H7-F1
#
_entry.id   AF-A0A854E0H7-F1
#
_cell.length_a   1.000
_cell.length_b   1.000
_cell.length_c   1.000
_cell.angle_alpha   90.00
_cell.angle_beta   90.00
_cell.angle_gamma   90.00
#
_symmetry.space_group_name_H-M   'P 1'
#
loop_
_entity.id
_entity.type
_entity.pdbx_description
1 polymer ?
#
loop_
_entity_poly.entity_id
_entity_poly.type
_entity_poly.pdbx_seq_one_letter_code
_entity_poly.pdbx_strand_id
1 'polypeptide(L)'
;MTMPDERTRALLWAGGFLIELARDKRLSVDIRRSAVVIARHFPTIEDVSTMAIFRHSSGLGIGLAPPSECPAWSEDLRYGPLRRSTRLSWPEE
;
A
#
# COMPACT_ATOMS: atom_id res chain seq x y z
N MET A 1 -17.79 11.65 1.95
CA MET A 1 -17.51 10.38 1.24
C MET A 1 -16.12 10.51 0.65
N THR A 2 -15.22 9.56 0.88
CA THR A 2 -13.87 9.60 0.26
C THR A 2 -13.97 9.33 -1.23
N MET A 3 -13.19 10.03 -2.03
CA MET A 3 -13.13 9.90 -3.48
C MET A 3 -12.25 8.69 -3.88
N PRO A 4 -12.43 8.14 -5.10
CA PRO A 4 -11.67 6.98 -5.56
C PRO A 4 -10.14 7.18 -5.53
N ASP A 5 -9.66 8.39 -5.84
CA ASP A 5 -8.25 8.80 -5.78
C ASP A 5 -7.74 8.89 -4.34
N GLU A 6 -8.55 9.42 -3.43
CA GLU A 6 -8.22 9.45 -2.00
C GLU A 6 -8.08 8.03 -1.43
N ARG A 7 -8.97 7.10 -1.82
CA ARG A 7 -8.87 5.68 -1.44
C ARG A 7 -7.63 5.02 -2.01
N THR A 8 -7.33 5.23 -3.28
CA THR A 8 -6.11 4.70 -3.90
C THR A 8 -4.88 5.21 -3.18
N ARG A 9 -4.78 6.52 -2.94
CA ARG A 9 -3.68 7.13 -2.20
C ARG A 9 -3.53 6.54 -0.80
N ALA A 10 -4.62 6.37 -0.06
CA ALA A 10 -4.60 5.77 1.27
C ALA A 10 -4.05 4.33 1.27
N LEU A 11 -4.44 3.51 0.28
CA LEU A 11 -3.91 2.16 0.13
C LEU A 11 -2.42 2.16 -0.19
N LEU A 12 -1.97 2.99 -1.13
CA LEU A 12 -0.55 3.06 -1.51
C LEU A 12 0.31 3.55 -0.34
N TRP A 13 -0.16 4.53 0.41
CA TRP A 13 0.52 5.01 1.61
C TRP A 13 0.61 3.97 2.70
N ALA A 14 -0.48 3.28 3.02
CA ALA A 14 -0.46 2.20 4.00
C ALA A 14 0.52 1.08 3.59
N GLY A 15 0.55 0.72 2.30
CA GLY A 15 1.50 -0.24 1.76
C GLY A 15 2.96 0.19 1.94
N GLY A 16 3.30 1.45 1.61
CA GLY A 16 4.65 1.99 1.81
C GLY A 16 5.03 2.11 3.29
N PHE A 17 4.09 2.52 4.15
CA PHE A 17 4.30 2.61 5.59
C PHE A 17 4.61 1.24 6.22
N LEU A 18 3.98 0.16 5.75
CA LEU A 18 4.33 -1.19 6.19
C LEU A 18 5.79 -1.57 5.86
N ILE A 19 6.34 -1.08 4.74
CA ILE A 19 7.76 -1.27 4.40
C ILE A 19 8.64 -0.49 5.39
N GLU A 20 8.26 0.74 5.72
CA GLU A 20 8.98 1.57 6.69
C GLU A 20 9.01 0.92 8.07
N LEU A 21 7.86 0.48 8.57
CA LEU A 21 7.75 -0.23 9.84
C LEU A 21 8.60 -1.49 9.85
N ALA A 22 8.52 -2.32 8.79
CA ALA A 22 9.30 -3.56 8.72
C ALA A 22 10.83 -3.33 8.74
N ARG A 23 11.30 -2.15 8.32
CA ARG A 23 12.73 -1.80 8.22
C ARG A 23 13.24 -0.94 9.38
N ASP A 24 12.37 -0.34 10.18
CA ASP A 24 12.77 0.58 11.24
C ASP A 24 13.27 -0.14 12.49
N LYS A 25 14.59 -0.26 12.61
CA LYS A 25 15.27 -0.91 13.75
C LYS A 25 14.99 -0.27 15.11
N ARG A 26 14.41 0.93 15.18
CA ARG A 26 14.01 1.59 16.43
C ARG A 26 12.73 0.97 17.03
N LEU A 27 11.93 0.30 16.22
CA LEU A 27 10.70 -0.39 16.64
C LEU A 27 11.03 -1.78 17.18
N SER A 28 10.17 -2.31 18.06
CA SER A 28 10.31 -3.67 18.57
C SER A 28 10.22 -4.72 17.45
N VAL A 29 10.89 -5.86 17.65
CA VAL A 29 10.85 -7.01 16.73
C VAL A 29 9.41 -7.40 16.39
N ASP A 30 8.51 -7.38 17.38
CA ASP A 30 7.11 -7.78 17.19
C ASP A 30 6.36 -6.85 16.24
N ILE A 31 6.52 -5.53 16.35
CA ILE A 31 5.88 -4.57 15.44
C ILE A 31 6.39 -4.78 14.01
N ARG A 32 7.69 -4.96 13.84
CA ARG A 32 8.29 -5.19 12.51
C ARG A 32 7.81 -6.50 11.91
N ARG A 33 7.71 -7.57 12.71
CA ARG A 33 7.14 -8.87 12.28
C ARG A 33 5.69 -8.74 11.87
N SER A 34 4.86 -8.03 12.65
CA SER A 34 3.47 -7.72 12.27
C SER A 34 3.41 -6.98 10.94
N ALA A 35 4.26 -5.96 10.73
CA ALA A 35 4.32 -5.24 9.46
C ALA A 35 4.66 -6.17 8.28
N VAL A 36 5.63 -7.08 8.45
CA VAL A 36 5.97 -8.09 7.43
C VAL A 36 4.81 -9.03 7.14
N VAL A 37 4.12 -9.53 8.16
CA VAL A 37 2.95 -10.42 7.99
C VAL A 37 1.83 -9.70 7.25
N ILE A 38 1.48 -8.48 7.66
CA ILE A 38 0.42 -7.70 7.01
C ILE A 38 0.81 -7.40 5.56
N ALA A 39 2.04 -6.95 5.31
CA ALA A 39 2.52 -6.63 3.96
C ALA A 39 2.45 -7.81 2.99
N ARG A 40 2.52 -9.06 3.44
CA ARG A 40 2.37 -10.24 2.56
C ARG A 40 0.98 -10.40 1.97
N HIS A 41 -0.04 -9.85 2.64
CA HIS A 41 -1.44 -9.97 2.26
C HIS A 41 -2.08 -8.63 1.89
N PHE A 42 -1.33 -7.53 2.06
CA PHE A 42 -1.79 -6.20 1.74
C PHE A 42 -1.75 -5.96 0.22
N PRO A 43 -2.72 -5.24 -0.38
CA PRO A 43 -2.72 -4.96 -1.80
C PRO A 43 -1.44 -4.26 -2.26
N THR A 44 -0.82 -4.80 -3.30
CA THR A 44 0.30 -4.16 -4.00
C THR A 44 -0.21 -3.07 -4.94
N ILE A 45 0.66 -2.17 -5.40
CA ILE A 45 0.29 -1.19 -6.43
C ILE A 45 -0.22 -1.86 -7.71
N GLU A 46 0.30 -3.04 -8.05
CA GLU A 46 -0.18 -3.83 -9.17
C GLU A 46 -1.63 -4.30 -8.93
N ASP A 47 -1.95 -4.78 -7.72
CA ASP A 47 -3.30 -5.24 -7.37
C ASP A 47 -4.28 -4.06 -7.32
N VAL A 48 -3.88 -2.93 -6.71
CA VAL A 48 -4.65 -1.68 -6.70
C VAL A 48 -4.95 -1.20 -8.12
N SER A 49 -3.97 -1.29 -9.03
CA SER A 49 -4.16 -0.93 -10.44
C SER A 49 -5.19 -1.84 -11.11
N THR A 50 -5.11 -3.16 -10.88
CA THR A 50 -6.12 -4.11 -11.38
C THR A 50 -7.51 -3.82 -10.81
N MET A 51 -7.64 -3.55 -9.51
CA MET A 51 -8.91 -3.19 -8.87
C MET A 51 -9.51 -1.90 -9.44
N ALA A 52 -8.68 -0.91 -9.77
CA ALA A 52 -9.11 0.37 -10.35
C ALA A 52 -9.70 0.23 -11.77
N ILE A 53 -9.39 -0.84 -12.51
CA ILE A 53 -10.01 -1.14 -13.81
C ILE A 53 -11.50 -1.46 -13.61
N PHE A 54 -11.84 -2.16 -12.54
CA PHE A 54 -13.22 -2.56 -12.23
C PHE A 54 -14.03 -1.47 -11.52
N ARG A 55 -13.53 -0.23 -11.41
CA ARG A 55 -14.18 0.87 -10.66
C ARG A 55 -15.59 1.23 -11.14
N HIS A 56 -15.94 0.88 -12.38
CA HIS A 56 -17.23 1.16 -12.99
C HIS A 56 -18.24 0.00 -12.90
N SER A 57 -17.85 -1.17 -12.39
CA SER A 57 -18.73 -2.34 -12.34
C SER A 57 -19.91 -2.19 -11.39
N SER A 58 -19.78 -1.33 -10.37
CA SER A 58 -20.78 -1.20 -9.31
C SER A 58 -21.76 -0.04 -9.50
N GLY A 59 -21.48 0.94 -10.37
CA GLY A 59 -22.31 2.15 -10.54
C GLY A 59 -22.41 3.10 -9.32
N LEU A 60 -21.96 2.67 -8.15
CA LEU A 60 -22.10 3.37 -6.86
C LEU A 60 -20.91 4.27 -6.50
N GLY A 61 -19.90 4.38 -7.37
CA GLY A 61 -18.70 5.19 -7.08
C GLY A 61 -17.80 4.64 -5.96
N ILE A 62 -17.95 3.36 -5.60
CA ILE A 62 -17.19 2.66 -4.53
C ILE A 62 -15.89 2.03 -5.09
N GLY A 63 -15.33 2.62 -6.15
CA GLY A 63 -14.13 2.11 -6.82
C GLY A 63 -12.83 2.75 -6.37
N LEU A 64 -11.72 2.31 -6.97
CA LEU A 64 -10.41 2.93 -6.86
C LEU A 64 -10.11 3.73 -8.14
N ALA A 65 -9.38 4.83 -8.04
CA ALA A 65 -8.78 5.46 -9.21
C ALA A 65 -7.45 4.76 -9.57
N PRO A 66 -7.03 4.73 -10.84
CA PRO A 66 -5.71 4.25 -11.21
C PRO A 66 -4.62 5.06 -10.48
N PRO A 67 -3.55 4.42 -9.98
CA PRO A 67 -2.44 5.15 -9.35
C PRO A 67 -1.84 6.25 -10.23
N SER A 68 -1.87 6.10 -11.55
CA SER A 68 -1.39 7.11 -12.51
C SER A 68 -2.24 8.39 -12.57
N GLU A 69 -3.51 8.31 -12.15
CA GLU A 69 -4.44 9.44 -12.09
C GLU A 69 -4.46 10.08 -10.70
N CYS A 70 -3.76 9.49 -9.72
CA CYS A 70 -3.69 10.00 -8.36
C CYS A 70 -2.48 10.94 -8.23
N PRO A 71 -2.66 12.21 -7.82
CA PRO A 71 -1.54 13.12 -7.64
C PRO A 71 -0.66 12.76 -6.44
N ALA A 72 0.65 12.96 -6.58
CA ALA A 72 1.67 13.07 -5.52
C ALA A 72 1.77 11.94 -4.47
N TRP A 73 1.07 10.82 -4.60
CA TRP A 73 1.08 9.75 -3.59
C TRP A 73 2.47 9.13 -3.37
N SER A 74 3.36 9.19 -4.36
CA SER A 74 4.69 8.59 -4.30
C SER A 74 5.73 9.47 -3.60
N GLU A 75 5.47 10.77 -3.46
CA GLU A 75 6.45 11.72 -2.92
C GLU A 75 6.68 11.51 -1.42
N ASP A 76 5.66 11.03 -0.71
CA ASP A 76 5.68 10.84 0.75
C ASP A 76 6.24 9.47 1.20
N LEU A 77 6.56 8.56 0.26
CA LEU A 77 6.93 7.17 0.60
C LEU A 77 8.43 6.93 0.47
N ARG A 78 9.13 6.81 1.59
CA ARG A 78 10.60 6.64 1.64
C ARG A 78 11.09 5.46 0.80
N TYR A 79 10.34 4.37 0.79
CA TYR A 79 10.67 3.14 0.04
C TYR A 79 9.72 2.89 -1.14
N GLY A 80 8.90 3.87 -1.49
CA GLY A 80 7.83 3.72 -2.46
C GLY A 80 6.67 2.85 -1.96
N PRO A 81 5.72 2.51 -2.85
CA PRO A 81 4.57 1.70 -2.49
C PRO A 81 4.96 0.23 -2.35
N LEU A 82 4.08 -0.54 -1.73
CA LEU A 82 4.19 -2.00 -1.76
C LEU A 82 4.02 -2.52 -3.19
N ARG A 83 4.94 -3.37 -3.63
CA ARG A 83 4.96 -3.98 -4.97
C ARG A 83 4.99 -5.50 -4.83
N ARG A 84 4.57 -6.23 -5.87
CA ARG A 84 4.75 -7.69 -5.95
C ARG A 84 6.21 -8.13 -5.84
N SER A 85 7.14 -7.27 -6.26
CA SER A 85 8.57 -7.47 -6.15
C SER A 85 9.14 -7.09 -4.78
N THR A 86 8.37 -6.45 -3.90
CA THR A 86 8.84 -6.11 -2.56
C THR A 86 9.19 -7.38 -1.80
N ARG A 87 10.41 -7.44 -1.27
CA ARG A 87 10.90 -8.51 -0.42
C ARG A 87 11.24 -7.91 0.94
N LEU A 88 10.59 -8.42 1.98
CA LEU A 88 10.86 -8.04 3.37
C LEU A 88 11.48 -9.25 4.07
N SER A 89 12.67 -9.07 4.62
CA SER A 89 13.31 -10.07 5.48
C SER A 89 12.51 -10.25 6.75
N TRP A 90 12.52 -11.46 7.30
CA TRP A 90 11.96 -11.70 8.62
C TRP A 90 12.85 -11.07 9.70
N PRO A 91 12.33 -10.20 10.58
CA PRO A 91 13.13 -9.60 11.66
C PRO A 91 13.46 -10.62 12.75
N GLU A 92 14.74 -10.74 13.11
CA GLU A 92 15.22 -11.60 14.20
C GLU A 92 15.55 -10.80 15.47
N GLU A 93 16.15 -9.61 15.29
CA GLU A 93 16.59 -8.66 16.33
C GLU A 93 16.17 -7.24 15.98
#